data_AF-A0A2H9LAV4-F1
#
_entry.id   AF-A0A2H9LAV4-F1
#
_cell.length_a   1.000
_cell.length_b   1.000
_cell.length_c   1.000
_cell.angle_alpha   90.00
_cell.angle_beta   90.00
_cell.angle_gamma   90.00
#
_symmetry.space_group_name_H-M   'P 1'
#
loop_
_entity.id
_entity.type
_entity.pdbx_description
1 polymer ?
#
loop_
_entity_poly.entity_id
_entity_poly.type
_entity_poly.pdbx_seq_one_letter_code
_entity_poly.pdbx_strand_id
1 'polypeptide(L)'
;GIYPPINVLPSLSRLMKDGIGTGHTREDHSDVSNQLYAAYAEGKDLRALVAVVGEEALTDRDRNYLEFADRFEREFINQGKDENRAIESTLDLGWELLRMLPKSEMKRIDPKFISKYLRPGE
;
A
#
# COMPACT_ATOMS: atom_id res chain seq x y z
N GLY A 1 11.73 -6.07 -14.72
CA GLY A 1 10.34 -5.63 -14.95
C GLY A 1 9.47 -6.17 -13.83
N ILE A 2 8.26 -5.63 -13.66
CA ILE A 2 7.29 -6.07 -12.64
C ILE A 2 6.35 -7.11 -13.26
N TYR A 3 6.09 -8.21 -12.55
CA TYR A 3 5.15 -9.24 -12.96
C TYR A 3 4.23 -9.64 -11.80
N PRO A 4 2.91 -9.77 -12.00
CA PRO A 4 2.17 -9.37 -13.19
C PRO A 4 2.15 -7.83 -13.34
N PRO A 5 2.15 -7.27 -14.56
CA PRO A 5 2.21 -5.82 -14.77
C PRO A 5 0.83 -5.16 -14.54
N ILE A 6 0.26 -5.31 -13.35
CA ILE A 6 -1.05 -4.78 -12.99
C ILE A 6 -0.91 -3.34 -12.50
N ASN A 7 -1.64 -2.43 -13.15
CA ASN A 7 -1.81 -1.07 -12.65
C ASN A 7 -3.08 -0.99 -11.78
N VAL A 8 -2.90 -0.81 -10.47
CA VAL A 8 -4.00 -0.80 -9.51
C VAL A 8 -4.86 0.46 -9.55
N LEU A 9 -4.31 1.61 -9.96
CA LEU A 9 -5.04 2.89 -9.96
C LEU A 9 -6.27 2.92 -10.91
N PRO A 10 -6.18 2.45 -12.16
CA PRO A 10 -7.35 2.35 -13.03
C PRO A 10 -8.18 1.06 -12.80
N SER A 11 -7.71 0.15 -11.94
CA SER A 11 -8.37 -1.14 -11.71
C SER A 11 -9.48 -1.02 -10.65
N LEU A 12 -10.62 -1.68 -10.86
CA LEU A 12 -11.75 -1.63 -9.94
C LEU A 12 -12.50 -2.96 -9.87
N SER A 13 -12.74 -3.44 -8.66
CA SER A 13 -13.69 -4.52 -8.38
C SER A 13 -14.93 -3.95 -7.68
N ARG A 14 -16.07 -3.95 -8.35
CA ARG A 14 -17.34 -3.43 -7.81
C ARG A 14 -17.93 -4.30 -6.69
N LEU A 15 -17.56 -5.58 -6.67
CA LEU A 15 -18.07 -6.57 -5.72
C LEU A 15 -17.11 -6.79 -4.53
N MET A 16 -15.95 -6.11 -4.51
CA MET A 16 -14.95 -6.28 -3.45
C MET A 16 -15.56 -6.12 -2.06
N LYS A 17 -16.39 -5.10 -1.85
CA LYS A 17 -17.04 -4.83 -0.56
C LYS A 17 -17.84 -6.02 0.01
N ASP A 18 -18.35 -6.89 -0.87
CA ASP A 18 -19.19 -8.03 -0.50
C ASP A 18 -18.35 -9.31 -0.28
N GLY A 19 -17.06 -9.29 -0.64
CA GLY A 19 -16.15 -10.44 -0.57
C GLY A 19 -14.99 -10.28 0.42
N ILE A 20 -15.00 -9.25 1.26
CA ILE A 20 -13.92 -8.96 2.21
C ILE A 20 -14.45 -8.81 3.64
N GLY A 21 -13.54 -8.75 4.61
CA GLY A 21 -13.87 -8.50 6.01
C GLY A 21 -14.09 -9.79 6.79
N THR A 22 -14.61 -9.65 8.01
CA THR A 22 -14.85 -10.76 8.93
C THR A 22 -15.74 -11.83 8.30
N GLY A 23 -15.30 -13.10 8.39
CA GLY A 23 -16.00 -14.24 7.79
C GLY A 23 -15.66 -14.51 6.32
N HIS A 24 -14.89 -13.65 5.66
CA HIS A 24 -14.43 -13.84 4.27
C HIS A 24 -12.91 -13.81 4.15
N THR A 25 -12.27 -12.75 4.65
CA THR A 25 -10.81 -12.59 4.64
C THR A 25 -10.31 -12.27 6.05
N ARG A 26 -10.18 -10.97 6.37
CA ARG A 26 -9.72 -10.42 7.64
C ARG A 26 -10.36 -9.05 7.82
N GLU A 27 -10.59 -8.66 9.08
CA GLU A 27 -11.33 -7.46 9.47
C GLU A 27 -10.73 -6.13 8.96
N ASP A 28 -9.43 -6.09 8.67
CA ASP A 28 -8.67 -4.91 8.25
C ASP A 28 -8.55 -4.76 6.72
N HIS A 29 -9.06 -5.71 5.93
CA HIS A 29 -8.83 -5.77 4.48
C HIS A 29 -9.25 -4.48 3.76
N SER A 30 -10.45 -3.97 4.03
CA SER A 30 -10.95 -2.73 3.42
C SER A 30 -10.01 -1.55 3.68
N ASP A 31 -9.61 -1.38 4.94
CA ASP A 31 -8.80 -0.26 5.41
C ASP A 31 -7.38 -0.31 4.82
N VAL A 32 -6.74 -1.48 4.88
CA VAL A 32 -5.41 -1.72 4.29
C VAL A 32 -5.44 -1.44 2.79
N SER A 33 -6.43 -1.96 2.06
CA SER A 33 -6.56 -1.70 0.63
C SER A 33 -6.74 -0.22 0.31
N ASN A 34 -7.60 0.48 1.06
CA ASN A 34 -7.85 1.91 0.85
C ASN A 34 -6.63 2.77 1.16
N GLN A 35 -5.88 2.43 2.21
CA GLN A 35 -4.67 3.15 2.57
C GLN A 35 -3.53 2.90 1.58
N LEU A 36 -3.31 1.64 1.15
CA LEU A 36 -2.33 1.30 0.11
C LEU A 36 -2.62 2.03 -1.20
N TYR A 37 -3.89 2.05 -1.62
CA TYR A 37 -4.29 2.77 -2.83
C TYR A 37 -3.97 4.26 -2.73
N ALA A 38 -4.33 4.90 -1.62
CA ALA A 38 -4.08 6.33 -1.42
C ALA A 38 -2.60 6.67 -1.36
N ALA A 39 -1.81 5.85 -0.66
CA ALA A 39 -0.36 6.05 -0.58
C ALA A 39 0.34 5.84 -1.92
N TYR A 40 -0.11 4.86 -2.70
CA TYR A 40 0.43 4.65 -4.03
C TYR A 40 0.07 5.78 -4.99
N ALA A 41 -1.18 6.27 -4.96
CA ALA A 41 -1.60 7.43 -5.75
C ALA A 41 -0.75 8.67 -5.43
N GLU A 42 -0.56 8.98 -4.14
CA GLU A 42 0.29 10.09 -3.69
C GLU A 42 1.73 9.94 -4.20
N GLY A 43 2.32 8.75 -4.07
CA GLY A 43 3.67 8.50 -4.57
C GLY A 43 3.78 8.66 -6.10
N LYS A 44 2.74 8.31 -6.86
CA LYS A 44 2.70 8.53 -8.32
C LYS A 44 2.62 10.02 -8.67
N ASP A 45 1.81 10.79 -7.95
CA ASP A 45 1.72 12.25 -8.14
C ASP A 45 3.04 12.94 -7.77
N LEU A 46 3.70 12.48 -6.70
CA LEU A 46 5.02 12.96 -6.31
C LEU A 46 6.09 12.62 -7.34
N ARG A 47 6.08 11.43 -7.96
CA ARG A 47 7.01 11.11 -9.07
C ARG A 47 6.83 12.08 -10.24
N ALA A 48 5.59 12.45 -10.56
CA ALA A 48 5.32 13.44 -11.59
C ALA A 48 5.84 14.84 -11.18
N LEU A 49 5.65 15.23 -9.92
CA LEU A 49 6.18 16.48 -9.39
C LEU A 49 7.71 16.54 -9.47
N VAL A 50 8.41 15.48 -9.03
CA VAL A 50 9.88 15.36 -9.10
C VAL A 50 10.40 15.57 -10.51
N ALA A 51 9.73 15.00 -11.51
CA ALA A 51 10.12 15.16 -12.91
C ALA A 51 10.04 16.61 -13.41
N VAL A 52 9.28 17.48 -12.72
CA VAL A 52 9.11 18.89 -13.05
C VAL A 52 10.02 19.80 -12.23
N VAL A 53 10.11 19.59 -10.90
CA VAL A 53 10.78 20.53 -9.98
C VAL A 53 12.13 20.03 -9.43
N GLY A 54 12.47 18.75 -9.64
CA GLY A 54 13.67 18.12 -9.10
C GLY A 54 13.51 17.57 -7.67
N GLU A 55 14.35 16.61 -7.30
CA GLU A 55 14.28 15.90 -6.00
C GLU A 55 14.64 16.78 -4.79
N GLU A 56 15.40 17.86 -5.00
CA GLU A 56 15.84 18.75 -3.93
C GLU A 56 14.68 19.48 -3.24
N ALA A 57 13.54 19.61 -3.91
CA ALA A 57 12.35 20.26 -3.39
C ALA A 57 11.50 19.37 -2.47
N LEU A 58 11.85 18.09 -2.32
CA LEU A 58 11.04 17.12 -1.59
C LEU A 58 11.21 17.23 -0.07
N THR A 59 10.08 17.18 0.63
CA THR A 59 10.08 16.97 2.08
C THR A 59 10.41 15.52 2.42
N ASP A 60 10.78 15.25 3.68
CA ASP A 60 11.02 13.87 4.14
C ASP A 60 9.77 12.99 4.02
N ARG A 61 8.58 13.58 4.20
CA ARG A 61 7.30 12.92 3.92
C ARG A 61 7.24 12.47 2.46
N ASP A 62 7.54 13.37 1.53
CA ASP A 62 7.42 13.08 0.11
C ASP A 62 8.39 11.99 -0.33
N ARG A 63 9.62 12.02 0.22
CA ARG A 63 10.60 10.94 0.03
C ARG A 63 10.07 9.58 0.51
N ASN A 64 9.41 9.54 1.67
CA ASN A 64 8.81 8.30 2.17
C ASN A 64 7.70 7.78 1.25
N TYR A 65 6.88 8.65 0.64
CA TYR A 65 5.86 8.23 -0.31
C TYR A 65 6.43 7.78 -1.67
N LEU A 66 7.51 8.39 -2.13
CA LEU A 66 8.23 7.94 -3.33
C LEU A 66 8.82 6.55 -3.12
N GLU A 67 9.53 6.34 -2.01
CA GLU A 67 10.06 5.03 -1.62
C GLU A 67 8.93 4.02 -1.43
N PHE A 68 7.81 4.43 -0.83
CA PHE A 68 6.63 3.58 -0.70
C PHE A 68 6.13 3.12 -2.07
N ALA A 69 6.00 4.01 -3.06
CA ALA A 69 5.51 3.63 -4.38
C ALA A 69 6.46 2.66 -5.09
N ASP A 70 7.78 2.87 -4.95
CA ASP A 70 8.80 1.98 -5.53
C ASP A 70 8.75 0.58 -4.91
N ARG A 71 8.68 0.50 -3.58
CA ARG A 71 8.58 -0.77 -2.87
C ARG A 71 7.22 -1.45 -3.07
N PHE A 72 6.13 -0.69 -3.16
CA PHE A 72 4.81 -1.24 -3.49
C PHE A 72 4.83 -1.95 -4.86
N GLU A 73 5.41 -1.31 -5.87
CA GLU A 73 5.59 -1.92 -7.19
C GLU A 73 6.49 -3.17 -7.15
N ARG A 74 7.58 -3.15 -6.38
CA ARG A 74 8.60 -4.21 -6.33
C ARG A 74 8.30 -5.38 -5.41
N GLU A 75 7.49 -5.18 -4.38
CA GLU A 75 7.22 -6.17 -3.33
C GLU A 75 5.75 -6.59 -3.34
N PHE A 76 4.81 -5.63 -3.43
CA PHE A 76 3.39 -5.92 -3.39
C PHE A 76 2.85 -6.42 -4.73
N ILE A 77 3.10 -5.67 -5.81
CA ILE A 77 2.61 -6.02 -7.15
C ILE A 77 3.46 -7.13 -7.77
N ASN A 78 4.78 -7.05 -7.61
CA ASN A 78 5.68 -8.04 -8.16
C ASN A 78 5.61 -9.36 -7.36
N GLN A 79 5.20 -10.41 -8.04
CA GLN A 79 5.00 -11.76 -7.52
C GLN A 79 5.57 -12.77 -8.52
N GLY A 80 6.18 -13.85 -8.03
CA GLY A 80 6.67 -14.93 -8.89
C GLY A 80 5.55 -15.61 -9.69
N LYS A 81 5.88 -16.14 -10.87
CA LYS A 81 4.91 -16.89 -11.71
C LYS A 81 4.28 -18.08 -10.99
N ASP A 82 5.07 -18.73 -10.16
CA ASP A 82 4.70 -19.91 -9.37
C ASP A 82 4.48 -19.58 -7.88
N GLU A 83 4.49 -18.29 -7.53
CA GLU A 83 4.23 -17.83 -6.18
C GLU A 83 2.72 -17.70 -5.97
N ASN A 84 2.21 -18.31 -4.91
CA ASN A 84 0.81 -18.27 -4.53
C ASN A 84 0.68 -17.68 -3.12
N ARG A 85 0.32 -16.40 -3.04
CA ARG A 85 0.14 -15.70 -1.76
C ARG A 85 -1.27 -15.90 -1.23
N ALA A 86 -1.38 -16.34 0.02
CA ALA A 86 -2.64 -16.27 0.75
C ALA A 86 -3.06 -14.80 0.96
N ILE A 87 -4.35 -14.56 1.18
CA ILE A 87 -4.85 -13.20 1.38
C ILE A 87 -4.25 -12.57 2.65
N GLU A 88 -4.06 -13.35 3.71
CA GLU A 88 -3.44 -12.93 4.97
C GLU A 88 -2.00 -12.47 4.75
N SER A 89 -1.23 -13.24 3.96
CA SER A 89 0.14 -12.88 3.60
C SER A 89 0.20 -11.57 2.79
N THR A 90 -0.77 -11.37 1.90
CA THR A 90 -0.90 -10.12 1.14
C THR A 90 -1.22 -8.94 2.04
N LEU A 91 -2.13 -9.11 3.01
CA LEU A 91 -2.46 -8.05 3.97
C LEU A 91 -1.29 -7.74 4.91
N ASP A 92 -0.55 -8.76 5.36
CA ASP A 92 0.66 -8.58 6.17
C ASP A 92 1.74 -7.83 5.41
N LEU A 93 1.96 -8.15 4.13
CA LEU A 93 2.85 -7.39 3.27
C LEU A 93 2.41 -5.93 3.11
N GLY A 94 1.09 -5.70 3.01
CA GLY A 94 0.51 -4.37 3.02
C GLY A 94 0.90 -3.58 4.29
N TRP A 95 0.80 -4.21 5.46
CA TRP A 95 1.22 -3.60 6.72
C TRP A 95 2.73 -3.32 6.80
N GLU A 96 3.57 -4.24 6.31
CA GLU A 96 5.02 -4.04 6.26
C GLU A 96 5.40 -2.82 5.41
N LEU A 97 4.70 -2.60 4.29
CA LEU A 97 4.90 -1.41 3.45
C LEU A 97 4.37 -0.14 4.12
N LEU A 98 3.17 -0.20 4.70
CA LEU A 98 2.57 0.95 5.38
C LEU A 98 3.40 1.43 6.58
N ARG A 99 4.18 0.54 7.21
CA ARG A 99 5.11 0.91 8.31
C ARG A 99 6.16 1.95 7.91
N MET A 100 6.47 2.09 6.62
CA MET A 100 7.38 3.13 6.13
C MET A 100 6.81 4.53 6.28
N LEU A 101 5.48 4.65 6.32
CA LEU A 101 4.81 5.94 6.47
C LEU A 101 4.62 6.25 7.96
N PRO A 102 4.78 7.52 8.37
CA PRO A 102 4.43 7.93 9.72
C PRO A 102 2.98 7.58 10.06
N LYS A 103 2.70 7.18 11.31
CA LYS A 103 1.33 6.83 11.74
C LYS A 103 0.32 7.95 11.48
N SER A 104 0.75 9.22 11.50
CA SER A 104 -0.08 10.38 11.16
C SER A 104 -0.60 10.38 9.72
N GLU A 105 0.04 9.64 8.82
CA GLU A 105 -0.35 9.50 7.43
C GLU A 105 -1.36 8.36 7.20
N MET A 106 -1.61 7.50 8.19
CA MET A 106 -2.57 6.39 8.14
C MET A 106 -4.01 6.86 8.35
N LYS A 107 -4.48 7.76 7.48
CA LYS A 107 -5.78 8.46 7.59
C LYS A 107 -6.98 7.60 7.21
N ARG A 108 -6.77 6.45 6.55
CA ARG A 108 -7.81 5.57 6.02
C ARG A 108 -7.92 4.24 6.77
N ILE A 109 -7.27 4.13 7.92
CA ILE A 109 -7.27 2.92 8.74
C ILE A 109 -7.83 3.27 10.12
N ASP A 110 -8.79 2.46 10.58
CA ASP A 110 -9.29 2.56 11.95
C ASP A 110 -8.12 2.39 12.96
N PRO A 111 -7.94 3.30 13.93
CA PRO A 111 -6.88 3.22 14.93
C PRO A 111 -6.79 1.88 15.66
N LYS A 112 -7.90 1.14 15.80
CA LYS A 112 -7.89 -0.21 16.39
C LYS A 112 -7.07 -1.20 15.58
N PHE A 113 -7.12 -1.11 14.24
CA PHE A 113 -6.36 -1.99 13.35
C PHE A 113 -4.89 -1.59 13.30
N ILE A 114 -4.58 -0.28 13.34
CA ILE A 114 -3.20 0.21 13.52
C ILE A 114 -2.61 -0.40 14.80
N SER A 115 -3.34 -0.32 15.91
CA SER A 115 -2.86 -0.84 17.20
C SER A 115 -2.69 -2.37 17.20
N LYS A 116 -3.52 -3.09 16.43
CA LYS A 116 -3.52 -4.56 16.38
C LYS A 116 -2.49 -5.15 15.42
N TYR A 117 -2.28 -4.53 14.26
CA TYR A 117 -1.51 -5.12 13.16
C TYR A 117 -0.19 -4.41 12.88
N LEU A 118 -0.04 -3.13 13.22
CA LEU A 118 1.22 -2.43 13.07
C LEU A 118 2.17 -2.86 14.19
N ARG A 119 2.99 -3.88 13.92
CA ARG A 119 4.00 -4.39 14.86
C ARG A 119 4.95 -3.25 15.28
N PRO A 120 5.36 -3.16 16.55
CA PRO A 120 6.47 -2.32 16.96
C PRO A 120 7.70 -2.69 16.10
N GLY A 121 8.39 -1.70 15.53
CA GLY A 121 9.67 -1.97 14.87
C GLY A 121 10.67 -2.53 15.87
N GLU A 122 11.44 -3.54 15.46
CA GLU A 122 12.67 -3.93 16.16
C GLU A 122 13.73 -2.82 16.07
#